data_AF-K2FFF4-F1
#
_entry.id   AF-K2FFF4-F1
#
_cell.length_a   1.000
_cell.length_b   1.000
_cell.length_c   1.000
_cell.angle_alpha   90.00
_cell.angle_beta   90.00
_cell.angle_gamma   90.00
#
_symmetry.space_group_name_H-M   'P 1'
#
loop_
_entity.id
_entity.type
_entity.pdbx_description
1 polymer ?
#
loop_
_entity_poly.entity_id
_entity_poly.type
_entity_poly.pdbx_seq_one_letter_code
_entity_poly.pdbx_strand_id
1 'polypeptide(L)'
;MVFEGEFGWSDIGSFDSLADVLANKKDRDGRHVKIDSNNTFIHSETDKLIATIGVEDLIIVENNDSILIQKRGESERVKEVVAFLKENKLKEIDNNVIVHRPWGKYEVLIGGSHHTVRKLTIYPGESLNLQLHNKR
;
A
#
# COMPACT_ATOMS: atom_id res chain seq x y z
N MET A 1 -1.00 -31.20 -17.18
CA MET A 1 0.11 -30.40 -17.74
C MET A 1 0.40 -29.31 -16.73
N VAL A 2 1.54 -29.38 -16.07
CA VAL A 2 2.02 -28.39 -15.10
C VAL A 2 3.07 -27.56 -15.84
N PHE A 3 3.01 -26.25 -15.71
CA PHE A 3 4.00 -25.34 -16.28
C PHE A 3 4.90 -24.84 -15.16
N GLU A 4 6.21 -24.99 -15.35
CA GLU A 4 7.23 -24.43 -14.48
C GLU A 4 7.45 -22.97 -14.90
N GLY A 5 7.06 -22.04 -14.03
CA GLY A 5 7.28 -20.62 -14.25
C GLY A 5 8.57 -20.18 -13.57
N GLU A 6 9.57 -19.75 -14.34
CA GLU A 6 10.71 -18.98 -13.81
C GLU A 6 10.26 -17.54 -13.51
N PHE A 7 9.40 -17.42 -12.51
CA PHE A 7 9.17 -16.18 -11.80
C PHE A 7 9.47 -16.50 -10.35
N GLY A 8 10.45 -15.83 -9.77
CA GLY A 8 10.75 -15.94 -8.35
C GLY A 8 9.57 -15.44 -7.53
N TRP A 9 8.57 -16.29 -7.34
CA TRP A 9 7.52 -16.11 -6.36
C TRP A 9 8.18 -16.39 -5.01
N SER A 10 8.91 -15.40 -4.50
CA SER A 10 9.21 -15.34 -3.09
C SER A 10 7.88 -15.03 -2.43
N ASP A 11 7.40 -15.92 -1.58
CA ASP A 11 6.43 -15.57 -0.55
C ASP A 11 6.99 -14.37 0.22
N ILE A 12 6.66 -13.16 -0.22
CA ILE A 12 6.81 -11.95 0.58
C ILE A 12 5.67 -12.02 1.60
N GLY A 13 5.77 -12.99 2.51
CA GLY A 13 4.72 -13.33 3.48
C GLY A 13 4.75 -12.45 4.72
N SER A 14 5.81 -11.65 4.90
CA SER A 14 5.99 -10.78 6.06
C SER A 14 6.63 -9.44 5.64
N PHE A 15 6.31 -8.38 6.38
CA PHE A 15 6.96 -7.09 6.17
C PHE A 15 8.44 -7.11 6.57
N ASP A 16 8.86 -8.03 7.45
CA ASP A 16 10.26 -8.28 7.77
C ASP A 16 11.03 -8.77 6.53
N SER A 17 10.52 -9.78 5.83
CA SER A 17 11.14 -10.26 4.59
C SER A 17 11.17 -9.18 3.51
N LEU A 18 10.12 -8.36 3.44
CA LEU A 18 10.03 -7.23 2.53
C LEU A 18 11.09 -6.17 2.85
N ALA A 19 11.28 -5.86 4.14
CA ALA A 19 12.32 -4.96 4.62
C ALA A 19 13.72 -5.47 4.28
N ASP A 20 13.98 -6.77 4.43
CA ASP A 20 15.29 -7.36 4.16
C ASP A 20 15.62 -7.42 2.65
N VAL A 21 14.62 -7.72 1.81
CA VAL A 21 14.77 -7.70 0.35
C VAL A 21 15.00 -6.28 -0.17
N LEU A 22 14.25 -5.30 0.36
CA LEU A 22 14.33 -3.92 -0.11
C LEU A 22 15.48 -3.13 0.51
N ALA A 23 16.01 -3.51 1.68
CA ALA A 23 17.21 -2.90 2.26
C ALA A 23 18.41 -2.95 1.30
N ASN A 24 18.45 -3.92 0.38
CA ASN A 24 19.51 -4.05 -0.62
C ASN A 24 19.28 -3.18 -1.88
N LYS A 25 18.11 -2.55 -2.03
CA LYS A 25 17.78 -1.65 -3.14
C LYS A 25 17.88 -0.21 -2.65
N LYS A 26 19.05 0.39 -2.84
CA LYS A 26 19.41 1.79 -2.49
C LYS A 26 18.49 2.90 -3.04
N ASP A 27 17.47 2.57 -3.83
CA ASP A 27 16.76 3.52 -4.69
C ASP A 27 15.36 3.91 -4.22
N ARG A 28 14.91 3.44 -3.05
CA ARG A 28 13.56 3.72 -2.54
C ARG A 28 13.46 3.91 -1.04
N ASP A 29 14.51 4.44 -0.42
CA ASP A 29 14.28 5.16 0.84
C ASP A 29 13.48 6.40 0.44
N GLY A 30 12.16 6.35 0.65
CA GLY A 30 11.28 7.50 0.42
C GLY A 30 11.78 8.70 1.22
N ARG A 31 11.16 9.87 1.05
CA ARG A 31 11.52 11.06 1.84
C ARG A 31 11.52 10.77 3.36
N HIS A 32 12.69 10.50 3.93
CA HIS A 32 12.88 10.13 5.34
C HIS A 32 13.83 11.09 6.04
N VAL A 33 13.38 11.68 7.14
CA VAL A 33 14.22 12.44 8.08
C VAL A 33 14.49 11.57 9.31
N LYS A 34 15.75 11.35 9.60
CA LYS A 34 16.20 10.46 10.67
C LYS A 34 17.03 11.23 11.70
N ILE A 35 16.55 11.30 12.94
CA ILE A 35 17.26 11.89 14.08
C ILE A 35 17.36 10.82 15.17
N ASP A 36 18.57 10.48 15.61
CA ASP A 36 18.81 9.51 16.70
C ASP A 36 17.96 8.22 16.62
N SER A 37 17.75 7.71 15.42
CA SER A 37 16.96 6.49 15.18
C SER A 37 17.89 5.40 14.63
N ASN A 38 17.57 4.11 14.79
CA ASN A 38 18.39 3.02 14.25
C ASN A 38 17.56 1.85 13.75
N ASN A 39 18.10 1.08 12.80
CA ASN A 39 17.48 -0.14 12.27
C ASN A 39 16.01 0.02 11.83
N THR A 40 15.64 1.19 11.29
CA THR A 40 14.29 1.47 10.80
C THR A 40 14.18 1.16 9.31
N PHE A 41 13.16 0.41 8.90
CA PHE A 41 12.77 0.28 7.50
C PHE A 41 11.55 1.14 7.23
N ILE A 42 11.60 1.93 6.14
CA ILE A 42 10.52 2.83 5.76
C ILE A 42 10.16 2.61 4.30
N HIS A 43 8.86 2.41 4.05
CA HIS A 43 8.29 2.37 2.73
C HIS A 43 7.15 3.37 2.63
N SER A 44 7.15 4.22 1.61
CA SER A 44 6.05 5.16 1.32
C SER A 44 5.65 5.01 -0.13
N GLU A 45 4.39 4.66 -0.36
CA GLU A 45 3.82 4.60 -1.72
C GLU A 45 3.57 6.01 -2.29
N THR A 46 3.26 6.98 -1.42
CA THR A 46 2.82 8.33 -1.83
C THR A 46 3.92 9.40 -1.76
N ASP A 47 5.15 9.00 -1.41
CA ASP A 47 6.32 9.88 -1.21
C ASP A 47 6.12 10.95 -0.12
N LYS A 48 5.28 10.64 0.89
CA LYS A 48 5.14 11.48 2.08
C LYS A 48 6.46 11.55 2.84
N LEU A 49 6.74 12.71 3.45
CA LEU A 49 7.88 12.83 4.36
C LEU A 49 7.57 12.05 5.64
N ILE A 50 8.40 11.06 5.94
CA ILE A 50 8.36 10.34 7.21
C ILE A 50 9.54 10.82 8.05
N ALA A 51 9.31 11.15 9.33
CA ALA A 51 10.35 11.59 10.23
C ALA A 51 10.38 10.70 11.47
N THR A 52 11.57 10.25 11.87
CA THR A 52 11.79 9.40 13.04
C THR A 52 12.78 10.07 14.00
N ILE A 53 12.44 10.10 15.29
CA ILE A 53 13.27 10.67 16.35
C ILE A 53 13.37 9.68 17.52
N GLY A 54 14.57 9.22 17.86
CA GLY A 54 14.76 8.39 19.07
C GLY A 54 14.16 6.98 19.02
N VAL A 55 13.88 6.44 17.83
CA VAL A 55 13.22 5.13 17.67
C VAL A 55 14.11 4.10 17.01
N GLU A 56 13.93 2.83 17.41
CA GLU A 56 14.76 1.72 16.93
C GLU A 56 13.92 0.50 16.55
N ASP A 57 14.47 -0.32 15.65
CA ASP A 57 13.90 -1.60 15.24
C ASP A 57 12.46 -1.51 14.72
N LEU A 58 12.15 -0.50 13.91
CA LEU A 58 10.81 -0.30 13.35
C LEU A 58 10.71 -0.65 11.87
N ILE A 59 9.54 -1.11 11.49
CA ILE A 59 9.04 -1.15 10.11
C ILE A 59 7.90 -0.15 10.03
N ILE A 60 8.02 0.80 9.10
CA ILE A 60 7.00 1.81 8.82
C ILE A 60 6.61 1.66 7.35
N VAL A 61 5.33 1.39 7.10
CA VAL A 61 4.78 1.28 5.75
C VAL A 61 3.63 2.25 5.63
N GLU A 62 3.76 3.19 4.71
CA GLU A 62 2.75 4.18 4.38
C GLU A 62 2.18 3.90 2.99
N ASN A 63 0.85 3.96 2.90
CA ASN A 63 0.12 3.96 1.65
C ASN A 63 -0.94 5.07 1.64
N ASN A 64 -1.78 5.10 0.61
CA ASN A 64 -2.75 6.17 0.41
C ASN A 64 -3.72 6.40 1.58
N ASP A 65 -4.16 5.35 2.27
CA ASP A 65 -5.23 5.40 3.26
C ASP A 65 -4.81 5.01 4.69
N SER A 66 -3.62 4.44 4.86
CA SER A 66 -3.18 3.90 6.14
C SER A 66 -1.66 3.97 6.33
N ILE A 67 -1.24 3.84 7.59
CA ILE A 67 0.15 3.71 7.97
C ILE A 67 0.26 2.56 8.95
N LEU A 68 1.09 1.57 8.63
CA LEU A 68 1.50 0.52 9.56
C LEU A 68 2.82 0.92 10.20
N ILE A 69 2.87 0.89 11.53
CA ILE A 69 4.10 1.00 12.31
C ILE A 69 4.16 -0.23 13.20
N GLN A 70 5.24 -0.99 13.09
CA GLN A 70 5.46 -2.16 13.93
C GLN A 70 6.94 -2.29 14.29
N LYS A 71 7.21 -3.10 15.31
CA LYS A 71 8.57 -3.54 15.59
C LYS A 71 9.00 -4.60 14.56
N ARG A 72 10.27 -4.60 14.18
CA ARG A 72 10.91 -5.70 13.45
C ARG A 72 10.75 -7.01 14.23
N GLY A 73 10.50 -8.09 13.51
CA GLY A 73 10.23 -9.42 14.03
C GLY A 73 8.78 -9.68 14.43
N GLU A 74 7.90 -8.68 14.39
CA GLU A 74 6.50 -8.79 14.82
C GLU A 74 5.51 -8.84 13.64
N SER A 75 5.98 -9.02 12.39
CA SER A 75 5.09 -9.02 11.20
C SER A 75 3.92 -10.00 11.27
N GLU A 76 4.08 -11.12 11.97
CA GLU A 76 3.00 -12.09 12.19
C GLU A 76 1.77 -11.50 12.91
N ARG A 77 1.95 -10.42 13.66
CA ARG A 77 0.88 -9.77 14.43
C ARG A 77 0.05 -8.79 13.61
N VAL A 78 0.44 -8.51 12.36
CA VAL A 78 -0.39 -7.74 11.43
C VAL A 78 -1.78 -8.38 11.26
N LYS A 79 -1.89 -9.72 11.39
CA LYS A 79 -3.19 -10.42 11.38
C LYS A 79 -4.14 -9.96 12.49
N GLU A 80 -3.61 -9.53 13.65
CA GLU A 80 -4.41 -8.97 14.75
C GLU A 80 -5.04 -7.64 14.32
N VAL A 81 -4.26 -6.77 13.65
CA VAL A 81 -4.75 -5.51 13.09
C VAL A 81 -5.82 -5.79 12.03
N VAL A 82 -5.56 -6.70 11.10
CA VAL A 82 -6.53 -7.08 10.06
C VAL A 82 -7.82 -7.63 10.67
N ALA A 83 -7.74 -8.46 11.72
CA ALA A 83 -8.90 -8.98 12.43
C ALA A 83 -9.71 -7.85 13.10
N PHE A 84 -9.01 -6.94 13.78
CA PHE A 84 -9.63 -5.78 14.42
C PHE A 84 -10.35 -4.89 13.41
N LEU A 85 -9.69 -4.54 12.30
CA LEU A 85 -10.31 -3.74 11.25
C LEU A 85 -11.59 -4.43 10.73
N LYS A 86 -11.59 -5.78 10.60
CA LYS A 86 -12.72 -6.56 10.03
C LYS A 86 -13.91 -6.55 10.97
N GLU A 87 -13.64 -6.78 12.25
CA GLU A 87 -14.65 -6.77 13.30
C GLU A 87 -15.32 -5.39 13.41
N ASN A 88 -14.53 -4.33 13.26
CA ASN A 88 -14.99 -2.95 13.35
C ASN A 88 -15.49 -2.37 12.01
N LYS A 89 -15.47 -3.16 10.93
CA LYS A 89 -15.88 -2.74 9.57
C LYS A 89 -15.24 -1.43 9.13
N LEU A 90 -13.94 -1.32 9.40
CA LEU A 90 -13.16 -0.15 9.00
C LEU A 90 -12.88 -0.19 7.50
N LYS A 91 -13.00 0.98 6.86
CA LYS A 91 -12.94 1.15 5.40
C LYS A 91 -11.59 0.76 4.81
N GLU A 92 -10.53 0.72 5.61
CA GLU A 92 -9.17 0.38 5.20
C GLU A 92 -9.02 -1.11 4.83
N ILE A 93 -10.01 -1.96 5.15
CA ILE A 93 -10.10 -3.33 4.60
C ILE A 93 -10.76 -3.35 3.23
N ASP A 94 -11.62 -2.37 2.95
CA ASP A 94 -12.22 -2.24 1.65
C ASP A 94 -11.10 -1.79 0.72
N ASN A 95 -10.49 -2.78 0.06
CA ASN A 95 -9.30 -2.62 -0.75
C ASN A 95 -9.33 -1.29 -1.50
N ASN A 96 -8.28 -0.49 -1.34
CA ASN A 96 -7.98 0.62 -2.23
C ASN A 96 -7.58 0.05 -3.60
N VAL A 97 -8.57 -0.49 -4.34
CA VAL A 97 -8.29 -1.23 -5.56
C VAL A 97 -7.89 -0.23 -6.63
N ILE A 98 -6.59 -0.14 -6.90
CA ILE A 98 -6.12 0.35 -8.19
C ILE A 98 -6.54 -0.68 -9.22
N VAL A 99 -7.62 -0.39 -9.93
CA VAL A 99 -8.17 -1.28 -10.95
C VAL A 99 -7.56 -0.90 -12.29
N HIS A 100 -6.73 -1.79 -12.82
CA HIS A 100 -6.21 -1.66 -14.18
C HIS A 100 -7.25 -2.09 -15.22
N ARG A 101 -7.32 -1.33 -16.32
CA ARG A 101 -8.20 -1.55 -17.48
C ARG A 101 -7.41 -1.30 -18.76
N PRO A 102 -7.86 -1.80 -19.93
CA PRO A 102 -7.18 -1.56 -21.20
C PRO A 102 -6.94 -0.08 -21.50
N TRP A 103 -7.88 0.79 -21.10
CA TRP A 103 -7.80 2.24 -21.31
C TRP A 103 -6.98 3.02 -20.27
N GLY A 104 -6.49 2.37 -19.21
CA GLY A 104 -5.85 3.06 -18.08
C GLY A 104 -6.05 2.40 -16.73
N LYS A 105 -6.23 3.22 -15.69
CA LYS A 105 -6.54 2.74 -14.33
C LYS A 105 -7.51 3.67 -13.63
N TYR A 106 -8.20 3.15 -12.62
CA TYR A 106 -8.90 4.00 -11.65
C TYR A 106 -8.62 3.58 -10.22
N GLU A 107 -8.65 4.56 -9.33
CA GLU A 107 -8.40 4.44 -7.90
C GLU A 107 -9.63 4.99 -7.18
N VAL A 108 -10.19 4.25 -6.23
CA VAL A 108 -11.34 4.74 -5.45
C VAL A 108 -10.80 5.54 -4.26
N LEU A 109 -10.88 6.86 -4.32
CA LEU A 109 -10.35 7.71 -3.26
C LEU A 109 -11.25 7.76 -2.02
N ILE A 110 -12.57 7.72 -2.24
CA ILE A 110 -13.58 7.79 -1.18
C ILE A 110 -14.74 6.88 -1.57
N GLY A 111 -15.04 5.88 -0.74
CA GLY A 111 -16.28 5.11 -0.79
C GLY A 111 -17.22 5.53 0.35
N GLY A 112 -18.41 6.03 0.03
CA GLY A 112 -19.46 6.34 0.99
C GLY A 112 -20.81 5.76 0.55
N SER A 113 -21.79 5.71 1.46
CA SER A 113 -23.11 5.11 1.22
C SER A 113 -23.91 5.77 0.08
N HIS A 114 -23.56 7.01 -0.30
CA HIS A 114 -24.26 7.79 -1.32
C HIS A 114 -23.37 8.35 -2.42
N HIS A 115 -22.04 8.24 -2.30
CA HIS A 115 -21.12 8.77 -3.28
C HIS A 115 -19.83 7.95 -3.34
N THR A 116 -19.20 7.93 -4.51
CA THR A 116 -17.89 7.33 -4.69
C THR A 116 -17.03 8.29 -5.50
N VAL A 117 -15.89 8.70 -4.94
CA VAL A 117 -14.90 9.51 -5.66
C VAL A 117 -13.87 8.56 -6.26
N ARG A 118 -13.66 8.67 -7.58
CA ARG A 118 -12.66 7.88 -8.30
C ARG A 118 -11.68 8.81 -9.00
N LYS A 119 -10.38 8.53 -8.87
CA LYS A 119 -9.33 9.12 -9.70
C LYS A 119 -9.13 8.23 -10.91
N LEU A 120 -9.37 8.74 -12.11
CA LEU A 120 -9.15 8.01 -13.35
C LEU A 120 -7.86 8.51 -14.00
N THR A 121 -7.00 7.57 -14.40
CA THR A 121 -5.80 7.84 -15.21
C THR A 121 -6.02 7.18 -16.56
N ILE A 122 -6.10 7.96 -17.62
CA ILE A 122 -6.29 7.46 -18.99
C ILE A 122 -4.93 7.41 -19.69
N TYR A 123 -4.62 6.27 -20.28
CA TYR A 123 -3.37 6.14 -21.01
C TYR A 123 -3.43 6.90 -22.35
N PRO A 124 -2.28 7.38 -22.86
CA PRO A 124 -2.25 8.12 -24.11
C PRO A 124 -2.91 7.33 -25.26
N GLY A 125 -3.86 7.95 -25.96
CA GLY A 125 -4.57 7.34 -27.10
C GLY A 125 -5.83 6.54 -26.72
N GLU A 126 -6.07 6.31 -25.44
CA GLU A 126 -7.23 5.57 -24.94
C GLU A 126 -8.41 6.49 -24.60
N SER A 127 -9.61 5.94 -24.50
CA SER A 127 -10.81 6.71 -24.13
C SER A 127 -11.78 5.91 -23.26
N LEU A 128 -12.59 6.64 -22.49
CA LEU A 128 -13.67 6.09 -21.69
C LEU A 128 -14.98 6.14 -22.46
N ASN A 129 -15.81 5.11 -22.31
CA ASN A 129 -17.20 5.18 -22.74
C ASN A 129 -17.98 6.21 -21.89
N LEU A 130 -18.84 6.97 -22.56
CA LEU A 130 -19.81 7.86 -21.93
C LEU A 130 -20.60 7.13 -20.84
N GLN A 131 -20.57 7.67 -19.63
CA GLN A 131 -21.35 7.16 -18.50
C GLN A 131 -22.61 8.01 -18.33
N LEU A 132 -23.77 7.37 -18.22
CA LEU A 132 -25.06 8.03 -18.09
C LEU A 132 -25.42 8.13 -16.59
N HIS A 133 -25.71 9.34 -16.10
CA HIS A 133 -26.07 9.55 -14.69
C HIS A 133 -27.59 9.57 -14.54
N ASN A 134 -28.16 8.47 -14.03
CA ASN A 134 -29.61 8.29 -13.91
C ASN A 134 -30.26 9.04 -12.74
N LYS A 135 -29.48 9.68 -11.86
CA LYS A 135 -29.98 10.46 -10.73
C LYS A 135 -29.18 11.75 -10.65
N ARG A 136 -29.85 12.89 -10.47
CA ARG A 136 -29.23 14.21 -10.24
C ARG A 136 -29.26 14.54 -8.75
#